data_AF-A0A9E5GBJ6-F1
#
_entry.id   AF-A0A9E5GBJ6-F1
#
_cell.length_a   1.000
_cell.length_b   1.000
_cell.length_c   1.000
_cell.angle_alpha   90.00
_cell.angle_beta   90.00
_cell.angle_gamma   90.00
#
_symmetry.space_group_name_H-M   'P 1'
#
loop_
_entity.id
_entity.type
_entity.pdbx_description
1 polymer ?
#
loop_
_entity_poly.entity_id
_entity_poly.type
_entity_poly.pdbx_seq_one_letter_code
_entity_poly.pdbx_strand_id
1 'polypeptide(L)'
;MIFSIIWRLILETKKTIKELADELGISKQAVRKYFNKLPSTMIPTKEKGKYILSLDIQDFIRSKASTVNSTKTPTVDKLVDTLKDEFIADKDNQITDLKVQNDDLRKLLDQQQQLQLKTQQMLEEKTLLLEKVQKKRWWQIWTN
;
A
#
# COMPACT_ATOMS: atom_id res chain seq x y z
N MET A 1 29.78 -34.03 39.50
CA MET A 1 29.28 -34.19 38.12
C MET A 1 27.82 -33.74 37.96
N ILE A 2 26.93 -34.08 38.89
CA ILE A 2 25.49 -33.74 38.85
C ILE A 2 25.24 -32.21 38.87
N PHE A 3 25.93 -31.45 39.73
CA PHE A 3 25.80 -29.98 39.79
C PHE A 3 26.16 -29.28 38.47
N SER A 4 27.15 -29.80 37.72
CA SER A 4 27.57 -29.21 36.44
C SER A 4 26.53 -29.47 35.33
N ILE A 5 25.84 -30.61 35.38
CA ILE A 5 24.77 -30.96 34.43
C ILE A 5 23.50 -30.16 34.72
N ILE A 6 23.12 -30.03 36.00
CA ILE A 6 21.97 -29.22 36.42
C ILE A 6 22.22 -27.74 36.10
N TRP A 7 23.43 -27.23 36.38
CA TRP A 7 23.79 -25.86 36.05
C TRP A 7 23.80 -25.60 34.53
N ARG A 8 24.22 -26.58 33.73
CA ARG A 8 24.15 -26.52 32.25
C ARG A 8 22.70 -26.48 31.76
N LEU A 9 21.81 -27.33 32.30
CA LEU A 9 20.38 -27.35 31.96
C LEU A 9 19.65 -26.04 32.33
N ILE A 10 20.04 -25.42 33.46
CA ILE A 10 19.50 -24.13 33.92
C ILE A 10 20.02 -22.97 33.06
N LEU A 11 21.26 -23.04 32.56
CA LEU A 11 21.79 -22.02 31.64
C LEU A 11 21.09 -22.07 30.27
N GLU A 12 20.73 -23.27 29.81
CA GLU A 12 20.12 -23.52 28.49
C GLU A 12 18.68 -22.98 28.36
N THR A 13 18.03 -22.64 29.48
CA THR A 13 16.61 -22.25 29.54
C THR A 13 16.38 -20.76 29.81
N LYS A 14 17.45 -19.98 29.97
CA LYS A 14 17.43 -18.54 30.28
C LYS A 14 17.53 -17.72 28.99
N LYS A 15 16.41 -17.15 28.53
CA LYS A 15 16.35 -16.32 27.32
C LYS A 15 16.30 -14.83 27.66
N THR A 16 16.81 -14.00 26.77
CA THR A 16 16.66 -12.54 26.84
C THR A 16 15.35 -12.07 26.20
N ILE A 17 14.92 -10.85 26.52
CA ILE A 17 13.75 -10.21 25.88
C ILE A 17 13.84 -10.24 24.34
N LYS A 18 15.06 -10.15 23.79
CA LYS A 18 15.29 -10.19 22.34
C LYS A 18 15.05 -11.60 21.78
N GLU A 19 15.64 -12.63 22.38
CA GLU A 19 15.47 -14.01 21.90
C GLU A 19 14.03 -14.48 22.04
N LEU A 20 13.35 -14.10 23.14
CA LEU A 20 11.93 -14.41 23.31
C LEU A 20 11.05 -13.66 22.30
N ALA A 21 11.39 -12.42 21.95
CA ALA A 21 10.70 -11.65 20.90
C ALA A 21 10.88 -12.31 19.52
N ASP A 22 12.11 -12.69 19.20
CA ASP A 22 12.47 -13.32 17.92
C ASP A 22 11.82 -14.72 17.79
N GLU A 23 11.72 -15.51 18.87
CA GLU A 23 11.03 -16.81 18.89
C GLU A 23 9.50 -16.66 18.75
N LEU A 24 8.89 -15.72 19.47
CA LEU A 24 7.43 -15.53 19.44
C LEU A 24 6.97 -14.77 18.19
N GLY A 25 7.88 -14.21 17.39
CA GLY A 25 7.55 -13.37 16.24
C GLY A 25 6.88 -12.04 16.62
N ILE A 26 7.16 -11.52 17.82
CA ILE A 26 6.53 -10.31 18.37
C ILE A 26 7.60 -9.24 18.63
N SER A 27 7.26 -7.96 18.50
CA SER A 27 8.21 -6.87 18.78
C SER A 27 8.73 -6.88 20.22
N LYS A 28 10.00 -6.49 20.41
CA LYS A 28 10.63 -6.33 21.74
C LYS A 28 9.81 -5.46 22.69
N GLN A 29 9.11 -4.46 22.16
CA GLN A 29 8.24 -3.56 22.92
C GLN A 29 7.00 -4.27 23.46
N ALA A 30 6.41 -5.19 22.69
CA ALA A 30 5.28 -6.00 23.16
C ALA A 30 5.71 -6.96 24.27
N VAL A 31 6.87 -7.61 24.13
CA VAL A 31 7.45 -8.42 25.20
C VAL A 31 7.69 -7.56 26.46
N ARG A 32 8.19 -6.33 26.31
CA ARG A 32 8.35 -5.38 27.43
C ARG A 32 7.02 -4.98 28.07
N LYS A 33 5.95 -4.82 27.28
CA LYS A 33 4.60 -4.53 27.79
C LYS A 33 4.06 -5.68 28.63
N TYR A 34 4.28 -6.94 28.22
CA TYR A 34 3.89 -8.11 29.02
C TYR A 34 4.76 -8.27 30.25
N PHE A 35 6.06 -8.00 30.12
CA PHE A 35 7.00 -7.96 31.22
C PHE A 35 6.61 -6.94 32.31
N ASN A 36 6.18 -5.73 31.93
CA ASN A 36 5.70 -4.74 32.90
C ASN A 36 4.38 -5.14 33.60
N LYS A 37 3.68 -6.17 33.09
CA LYS A 37 2.46 -6.73 33.68
C LYS A 37 2.72 -8.01 34.50
N LEU A 38 3.97 -8.34 34.75
CA LEU A 38 4.34 -9.47 35.60
C LEU A 38 3.89 -9.20 37.05
N PRO A 39 3.36 -10.21 37.76
CA PRO A 39 3.06 -10.08 39.18
C PRO A 39 4.37 -9.90 39.97
N SER A 40 4.30 -9.18 41.10
CA SER A 40 5.45 -8.86 41.96
C SER A 40 6.18 -10.09 42.54
N THR A 41 5.63 -11.30 42.34
CA THR A 41 6.21 -12.58 42.73
C THR A 41 7.25 -13.12 41.75
N MET A 42 7.30 -12.61 40.51
CA MET A 42 8.24 -13.05 39.47
C MET A 42 9.28 -11.96 39.19
N ILE A 43 10.40 -12.00 39.92
CA ILE A 43 11.47 -11.01 39.79
C ILE A 43 12.44 -11.46 38.69
N PRO A 44 12.62 -10.69 37.61
CA PRO A 44 13.58 -10.99 36.56
C PRO A 44 15.00 -10.75 37.06
N THR A 45 15.90 -11.68 36.78
CA THR A 45 17.32 -11.53 37.13
C THR A 45 18.00 -10.59 36.13
N LYS A 46 18.71 -9.59 36.66
CA LYS A 46 19.51 -8.66 35.86
C LYS A 46 20.96 -9.12 35.91
N GLU A 47 21.45 -9.67 34.81
CA GLU A 47 22.86 -10.01 34.67
C GLU A 47 23.48 -9.13 33.58
N LYS A 48 24.62 -8.48 33.88
CA LYS A 48 25.40 -7.66 32.94
C LYS A 48 24.56 -6.64 32.14
N GLY A 49 23.59 -5.99 32.80
CA GLY A 49 22.75 -4.95 32.20
C GLY A 49 21.60 -5.47 31.31
N LYS A 50 21.41 -6.79 31.18
CA LYS A 50 20.32 -7.40 30.42
C LYS A 50 19.35 -8.13 31.36
N TYR A 51 18.07 -8.07 31.01
CA TYR A 51 17.04 -8.85 31.70
C TYR A 51 17.07 -10.28 31.16
N ILE A 52 17.34 -11.22 32.06
CA ILE A 52 17.23 -12.65 31.79
C ILE A 52 15.85 -13.10 32.26
N LEU A 53 15.11 -13.74 31.37
CA LEU A 53 13.76 -14.22 31.64
C LEU A 53 13.85 -15.69 32.03
N SER A 54 13.41 -16.02 33.25
CA SER A 54 13.21 -17.40 33.69
C SER A 54 12.05 -18.05 32.93
N LEU A 55 12.00 -19.39 32.91
CA LEU A 55 10.96 -20.16 32.21
C LEU A 55 9.54 -19.71 32.58
N ASP A 56 9.26 -19.51 33.87
CA ASP A 56 7.93 -19.08 34.33
C ASP A 56 7.50 -17.73 33.73
N ILE A 57 8.45 -16.81 33.55
CA ILE A 57 8.22 -15.50 32.93
C ILE A 57 8.00 -15.67 31.42
N GLN A 58 8.76 -16.57 30.78
CA GLN A 58 8.59 -16.89 29.36
C GLN A 58 7.21 -17.49 29.09
N ASP A 59 6.75 -18.43 29.92
CA ASP A 59 5.44 -19.07 29.80
C ASP A 59 4.28 -18.10 30.09
N PHE A 60 4.46 -17.20 31.05
CA PHE A 60 3.50 -16.11 31.28
C PHE A 60 3.37 -15.19 30.06
N ILE A 61 4.50 -14.82 29.44
CA ILE A 61 4.50 -13.97 28.24
C ILE A 61 3.87 -14.74 27.05
N ARG A 62 4.21 -16.02 26.88
CA ARG A 62 3.69 -16.88 25.80
C ARG A 62 2.16 -17.06 25.92
N SER A 63 1.63 -17.27 27.12
CA SER A 63 0.18 -17.40 27.35
C SER A 63 -0.56 -16.08 27.05
N LYS A 64 -0.04 -14.94 27.50
CA LYS A 64 -0.63 -13.62 27.22
C LYS A 64 -0.56 -13.24 25.75
N ALA A 65 0.56 -13.51 25.08
CA ALA A 65 0.70 -13.30 23.65
C ALA A 65 -0.31 -14.12 22.83
N SER A 66 -0.51 -15.39 23.20
CA SER A 66 -1.44 -16.28 22.50
C SER A 66 -2.91 -15.89 22.71
N THR A 67 -3.25 -15.37 23.89
CA THR A 67 -4.62 -14.95 24.22
C THR A 67 -5.06 -13.75 23.37
N VAL A 68 -4.17 -12.79 23.11
CA VAL A 68 -4.47 -11.60 22.30
C VAL A 68 -4.74 -11.94 20.83
N ASN A 69 -4.11 -12.98 20.29
CA ASN A 69 -4.35 -13.43 18.92
C ASN A 69 -5.70 -14.16 18.75
N SER A 70 -6.26 -14.70 19.84
CA SER A 70 -7.52 -15.45 19.83
C SER A 70 -8.75 -14.56 20.09
N THR A 71 -8.59 -13.43 20.78
CA THR A 71 -9.63 -12.41 20.90
C THR A 71 -9.70 -11.52 19.64
N LYS A 72 -9.96 -12.13 18.49
CA LYS A 72 -10.57 -11.41 17.36
C LYS A 72 -12.00 -11.08 17.79
N THR A 73 -12.22 -9.84 18.19
CA THR A 73 -13.52 -9.37 18.64
C THR A 73 -14.44 -9.27 17.42
N PRO A 74 -15.57 -9.98 17.36
CA PRO A 74 -16.47 -10.03 16.19
C PRO A 74 -17.09 -8.66 15.82
N THR A 75 -16.86 -7.64 16.63
CA THR A 75 -17.26 -6.25 16.41
C THR A 75 -16.29 -5.48 15.53
N VAL A 76 -14.99 -5.80 15.55
CA VAL A 76 -13.98 -5.10 14.73
C VAL A 76 -14.04 -5.60 13.29
N ASP A 77 -14.20 -6.90 13.08
CA ASP A 77 -14.29 -7.48 11.74
C ASP A 77 -15.50 -6.93 10.96
N LYS A 78 -16.67 -6.82 11.59
CA LYS A 78 -17.87 -6.21 10.96
C LYS A 78 -17.67 -4.74 10.59
N LEU A 79 -17.02 -3.95 11.46
CA LEU A 79 -16.74 -2.54 11.18
C LEU A 79 -15.73 -2.39 10.03
N VAL A 80 -14.72 -3.26 10.00
CA VAL A 80 -13.73 -3.31 8.92
C VAL A 80 -14.38 -3.68 7.59
N ASP A 81 -15.32 -4.63 7.58
CA ASP A 81 -16.03 -5.02 6.36
C ASP A 81 -16.94 -3.90 5.85
N THR A 82 -17.67 -3.23 6.75
CA THR A 82 -18.54 -2.09 6.37
C THR A 82 -17.72 -0.92 5.79
N LEU A 83 -16.57 -0.61 6.41
CA LEU A 83 -15.66 0.45 5.92
C LEU A 83 -15.00 0.08 4.59
N LYS A 84 -14.70 -1.21 4.37
CA LYS A 84 -14.18 -1.67 3.08
C LYS A 84 -15.23 -1.52 1.99
N ASP A 85 -16.47 -1.89 2.26
CA ASP A 85 -17.55 -1.79 1.28
C ASP A 85 -17.83 -0.34 0.88
N GLU A 86 -17.83 0.60 1.83
CA GLU A 86 -17.98 2.03 1.55
C GLU A 86 -16.80 2.58 0.74
N PHE A 87 -15.56 2.19 1.10
CA PHE A 87 -14.37 2.61 0.35
C PHE A 87 -14.34 2.03 -1.07
N ILE A 88 -14.78 0.78 -1.25
CA ILE A 88 -14.91 0.16 -2.57
C ILE A 88 -15.94 0.90 -3.41
N ALA A 89 -17.11 1.22 -2.85
CA ALA A 89 -18.15 1.96 -3.54
C ALA A 89 -17.70 3.37 -3.97
N ASP A 90 -17.01 4.10 -3.09
CA ASP A 90 -16.44 5.43 -3.42
C ASP A 90 -15.37 5.32 -4.51
N LYS A 91 -14.52 4.30 -4.45
CA LYS A 91 -13.52 4.04 -5.50
C LYS A 91 -14.14 3.66 -6.84
N ASP A 92 -15.19 2.85 -6.84
CA ASP A 92 -15.90 2.48 -8.06
C ASP A 92 -16.55 3.72 -8.70
N ASN A 93 -17.17 4.61 -7.92
CA ASN A 93 -17.71 5.88 -8.40
C ASN A 93 -16.62 6.79 -9.00
N GLN A 94 -15.47 6.90 -8.34
CA GLN A 94 -14.32 7.66 -8.89
C GLN A 94 -13.82 7.03 -10.20
N ILE A 95 -13.77 5.70 -10.28
CA ILE A 95 -13.36 4.99 -11.50
C ILE A 95 -14.37 5.24 -12.63
N THR A 96 -15.68 5.25 -12.34
CA THR A 96 -16.69 5.55 -13.37
C THR A 96 -16.59 6.98 -13.86
N ASP A 97 -16.41 7.95 -12.97
CA ASP A 97 -16.26 9.35 -13.35
C ASP A 97 -15.01 9.58 -14.21
N LEU A 98 -13.87 9.00 -13.81
CA LEU A 98 -12.63 9.07 -14.59
C LEU A 98 -12.75 8.40 -15.96
N LYS A 99 -13.55 7.33 -16.09
CA LYS A 99 -13.84 6.69 -17.38
C LYS A 99 -14.66 7.62 -18.27
N VAL A 100 -15.72 8.23 -17.74
CA VAL A 100 -16.56 9.18 -18.49
C VAL A 100 -15.72 10.37 -18.96
N GLN A 101 -14.88 10.95 -18.09
CA GLN A 101 -13.98 12.04 -18.48
C GLN A 101 -13.02 11.64 -19.60
N ASN A 102 -12.44 10.43 -19.53
CA ASN A 102 -11.57 9.93 -20.60
C ASN A 102 -12.31 9.76 -21.92
N ASP A 103 -13.54 9.26 -21.89
CA ASP A 103 -14.36 9.09 -23.10
C ASP A 103 -14.70 10.44 -23.74
N ASP A 104 -15.04 11.45 -22.94
CA ASP A 104 -15.32 12.79 -23.45
C ASP A 104 -14.06 13.46 -24.02
N LEU A 105 -12.91 13.31 -23.36
CA LEU A 105 -11.63 13.78 -23.90
C LEU A 105 -11.28 13.09 -25.23
N ARG A 106 -11.56 11.80 -25.38
CA ARG A 106 -11.36 11.07 -26.64
C ARG A 106 -12.26 11.61 -27.76
N LYS A 107 -13.53 11.89 -27.47
CA LYS A 107 -14.46 12.49 -28.45
C LYS A 107 -14.01 13.88 -28.88
N LEU A 108 -13.59 14.72 -27.93
CA LEU A 108 -13.08 16.06 -28.23
C LEU A 108 -11.81 16.01 -29.09
N LEU A 109 -10.92 15.06 -28.80
CA LEU A 109 -9.71 14.86 -29.59
C LEU A 109 -10.03 14.43 -31.03
N ASP A 110 -10.96 13.48 -31.21
CA ASP A 110 -11.40 13.03 -32.53
C ASP A 110 -12.03 14.19 -33.33
N GLN A 111 -12.90 14.99 -32.69
CA GLN A 111 -13.47 16.19 -33.31
C GLN A 111 -12.39 17.17 -33.75
N GLN A 112 -11.39 17.41 -32.91
CA GLN A 112 -10.27 18.29 -33.24
C GLN A 112 -9.47 17.76 -34.45
N GLN A 113 -9.20 16.46 -34.50
CA GLN A 113 -8.50 15.82 -35.63
C GLN A 113 -9.29 15.97 -36.94
N GLN A 114 -10.61 15.73 -36.91
CA GLN A 114 -11.47 15.89 -38.08
C GLN A 114 -11.52 17.33 -38.57
N LEU A 115 -11.61 18.31 -37.66
CA LEU A 115 -11.61 19.73 -38.01
C LEU A 115 -10.27 20.16 -38.62
N GLN A 116 -9.14 19.65 -38.11
CA GLN A 116 -7.83 19.92 -38.68
C GLN A 116 -7.70 19.37 -40.10
N LEU A 117 -8.10 18.12 -40.32
CA LEU A 117 -8.10 17.51 -41.65
C LEU A 117 -8.95 18.30 -42.65
N LYS A 118 -10.17 18.67 -42.25
CA LYS A 118 -11.07 19.46 -43.09
C LYS A 118 -10.48 20.83 -43.41
N THR A 119 -9.84 21.47 -42.43
CA THR A 119 -9.17 22.77 -42.63
C THR A 119 -8.04 22.64 -43.64
N GLN A 120 -7.23 21.59 -43.54
CA GLN A 120 -6.15 21.34 -44.50
C GLN A 120 -6.67 21.12 -45.92
N GLN A 121 -7.72 20.31 -46.09
CA GLN A 121 -8.35 20.08 -47.40
C GLN A 121 -8.86 21.39 -48.02
N MET A 122 -9.58 22.22 -47.25
CA MET A 122 -10.06 23.52 -47.75
C MET A 122 -8.92 24.47 -48.13
N LEU A 123 -7.78 24.42 -47.42
CA LEU A 123 -6.61 25.22 -47.78
C LEU A 123 -6.01 24.75 -49.10
N GLU A 124 -5.86 23.45 -49.31
CA GLU A 124 -5.37 22.85 -50.56
C GLU A 124 -6.30 23.16 -51.75
N GLU A 125 -7.62 23.10 -51.55
CA GLU A 125 -8.59 23.49 -52.58
C GLU A 125 -8.45 24.98 -52.94
N LYS A 126 -8.31 25.84 -51.93
CA LYS A 126 -8.15 27.29 -52.13
C LYS A 126 -6.86 27.61 -52.90
N THR A 127 -5.75 26.96 -52.60
CA THR A 127 -4.47 27.19 -53.30
C THR A 127 -4.56 26.75 -54.76
N LEU A 128 -5.18 25.60 -55.03
CA LEU A 128 -5.41 25.10 -56.38
C LEU A 128 -6.33 26.03 -57.20
N LEU A 129 -7.39 26.58 -56.59
CA LEU A 129 -8.25 27.57 -57.24
C LEU A 129 -7.49 28.86 -57.55
N LEU A 130 -6.66 29.35 -56.61
CA LEU A 130 -5.83 30.53 -56.84
C LEU A 130 -4.86 30.30 -57.99
N GLU A 131 -4.19 29.15 -58.05
CA GLU A 131 -3.27 28.81 -59.13
C GLU A 131 -3.99 28.77 -60.50
N LYS A 132 -5.18 28.18 -60.56
CA LYS A 132 -6.02 28.17 -61.77
C LYS A 132 -6.39 29.58 -62.23
N VAL A 133 -6.79 30.45 -61.29
CA VAL A 133 -7.14 31.85 -61.58
C VAL A 133 -5.92 32.63 -62.05
N GLN A 134 -4.77 32.46 -61.38
CA GLN A 134 -3.50 33.09 -61.78
C GLN A 134 -3.12 32.65 -63.19
N LYS A 135 -3.10 31.34 -63.47
CA LYS A 135 -2.81 30.81 -64.80
C LYS A 135 -3.74 31.41 -65.87
N LYS A 136 -5.04 31.48 -65.62
CA LYS A 136 -6.01 32.09 -66.54
C LYS A 136 -5.72 33.58 -66.78
N ARG A 137 -5.44 34.35 -65.73
CA ARG A 137 -5.06 35.77 -65.85
C ARG A 137 -3.76 35.93 -66.64
N TRP A 138 -2.77 35.08 -66.38
CA TRP A 138 -1.52 35.05 -67.14
C TRP A 138 -1.79 34.83 -68.64
N TRP A 139 -2.61 33.85 -69.02
CA TRP A 139 -2.95 33.64 -70.43
C TRP A 139 -3.63 34.86 -71.07
N GLN A 140 -4.53 35.55 -70.35
CA GLN A 140 -5.22 36.74 -70.86
C GLN A 140 -4.27 37.92 -71.15
N ILE A 141 -3.18 38.05 -70.39
CA ILE A 141 -2.16 39.09 -70.60
C ILE A 141 -1.38 38.86 -71.90
N TRP A 142 -1.19 37.61 -72.32
CA TRP A 142 -0.41 37.25 -73.51
C TRP A 142 -1.24 37.12 -74.80
N THR A 143 -2.57 37.09 -74.69
CA THR A 143 -3.48 36.96 -75.84
C THR A 143 -4.06 38.29 -76.33
N ASN A 144 -3.83 39.39 -75.60
CA ASN A 144 -4.25 40.76 -75.93
C ASN A 144 -3.05 41.58 -76.40
#